data_AF-A0A9D6LWL0-F1
#
_entry.id   AF-A0A9D6LWL0-F1
#
_cell.length_a   1.000
_cell.length_b   1.000
_cell.length_c   1.000
_cell.angle_alpha   90.00
_cell.angle_beta   90.00
_cell.angle_gamma   90.00
#
_symmetry.space_group_name_H-M   'P 1'
#
loop_
_entity.id
_entity.type
_entity.pdbx_description
1 polymer ?
#
loop_
_entity_poly.entity_id
_entity_poly.type
_entity_poly.pdbx_seq_one_letter_code
_entity_poly.pdbx_strand_id
1 'polypeptide(L)' 'MTRADRAEIRWDSEKKRWLIRIQVGEEVIRRPAPGAPHDAGEDILRSAAVKTAEDDGYQIEPATVTVVR' A
#
# COMPACT_ATOMS: atom_id res chain seq x y z
N MET A 1 -8.30 -1.47 -16.07
CA MET A 1 -7.49 -1.07 -14.91
C MET A 1 -7.93 0.32 -14.50
N THR A 2 -8.27 0.49 -13.22
CA THR A 2 -8.73 1.76 -12.67
C THR A 2 -7.56 2.45 -12.00
N ARG A 3 -7.32 3.74 -12.27
CA ARG A 3 -6.22 4.46 -11.62
C ARG A 3 -6.62 4.79 -10.18
N ALA A 4 -5.77 4.42 -9.23
CA ALA A 4 -5.89 4.89 -7.85
C ALA A 4 -5.23 6.27 -7.71
N ASP A 5 -5.80 7.12 -6.86
CA ASP A 5 -5.30 8.48 -6.64
C ASP A 5 -3.99 8.47 -5.84
N ARG A 6 -3.96 7.67 -4.77
CA ARG A 6 -2.81 7.56 -3.86
C ARG A 6 -2.89 6.31 -3.01
N ALA A 7 -1.78 5.94 -2.40
CA ALA A 7 -1.74 4.89 -1.40
C ALA A 7 -0.92 5.31 -0.21
N GLU A 8 -1.31 4.78 0.93
CA GLU A 8 -0.63 4.96 2.20
C GLU A 8 -0.32 3.57 2.74
N ILE A 9 0.95 3.31 3.04
CA ILE A 9 1.33 2.09 3.74
C ILE A 9 1.72 2.45 5.16
N ARG A 10 1.11 1.77 6.13
CA ARG A 10 1.24 2.07 7.56
C ARG A 10 1.50 0.82 8.37
N TRP A 11 2.35 0.92 9.37
CA TRP A 11 2.56 -0.19 10.29
C TRP A 11 1.35 -0.33 11.22
N ASP A 12 0.85 -1.56 11.36
CA ASP A 12 -0.16 -1.93 12.32
C ASP A 12 0.53 -2.68 13.47
N SER A 13 0.73 -1.98 14.59
CA SER A 13 1.41 -2.52 15.77
C SER A 13 0.60 -3.61 16.47
N GLU A 14 -0.72 -3.59 16.34
CA GLU A 14 -1.62 -4.59 16.93
C GLU A 14 -1.51 -5.93 16.20
N LYS A 15 -1.52 -5.90 14.87
CA LYS A 15 -1.43 -7.07 13.99
C LYS A 15 -0.01 -7.41 13.56
N LYS A 16 0.97 -6.59 14.01
CA LYS A 16 2.40 -6.66 13.67
C LYS A 16 2.63 -6.86 12.18
N ARG A 17 1.95 -6.06 11.36
CA ARG A 17 2.02 -6.15 9.90
C ARG A 17 1.80 -4.79 9.26
N TRP A 18 2.28 -4.64 8.04
CA TRP A 18 1.97 -3.47 7.22
C TRP A 18 0.54 -3.53 6.65
N LEU A 19 -0.14 -2.40 6.67
CA LEU A 19 -1.43 -2.19 6.02
C LEU A 19 -1.27 -1.16 4.91
N ILE A 20 -1.65 -1.56 3.71
CA ILE A 20 -1.74 -0.72 2.52
C ILE A 20 -3.17 -0.18 2.45
N ARG A 21 -3.31 1.12 2.29
CA ARG A 21 -4.55 1.84 2.07
C ARG A 21 -4.49 2.47 0.70
N ILE A 22 -5.26 1.95 -0.25
CA ILE A 22 -5.35 2.47 -1.62
C ILE A 22 -6.59 3.36 -1.67
N GLN A 23 -6.44 4.60 -2.09
CA GLN A 23 -7.55 5.53 -2.26
C GLN A 23 -7.90 5.68 -3.74
N VAL A 24 -9.19 5.53 -4.07
CA VAL A 24 -9.75 5.65 -5.41
C VAL A 24 -11.01 6.51 -5.32
N GLY A 25 -10.90 7.79 -5.63
CA GLY A 25 -11.94 8.79 -5.35
C GLY A 25 -12.27 8.86 -3.86
N GLU A 26 -13.51 8.55 -3.52
CA GLU A 26 -14.02 8.44 -2.13
C GLU A 26 -13.83 7.04 -1.54
N GLU A 27 -13.52 6.03 -2.35
CA GLU A 27 -13.32 4.67 -1.88
C GLU A 27 -11.92 4.49 -1.30
N VAL A 28 -11.81 3.78 -0.17
CA VAL A 28 -10.54 3.42 0.46
C VAL A 28 -10.49 1.92 0.67
N ILE A 29 -9.59 1.28 -0.08
CA ILE A 29 -9.37 -0.16 -0.04
C ILE A 29 -8.22 -0.44 0.92
N ARG A 30 -8.42 -1.38 1.85
CA ARG A 30 -7.43 -1.76 2.84
C ARG A 30 -6.94 -3.17 2.56
N ARG A 31 -5.64 -3.33 2.32
CA ARG A 31 -5.00 -4.61 2.08
C ARG A 31 -3.79 -4.80 3.01
N PRO A 32 -3.58 -5.99 3.58
CA PRO A 32 -2.33 -6.29 4.29
C PRO A 32 -1.18 -6.37 3.28
N ALA A 33 -0.02 -5.80 3.60
CA ALA A 33 1.16 -5.99 2.77
C ALA A 33 1.71 -7.41 2.96
N PRO A 34 1.99 -8.15 1.87
CA PRO A 34 2.47 -9.52 1.99
C PRO A 34 3.93 -9.57 2.46
N GLY A 35 4.16 -10.20 3.62
CA GLY A 35 5.49 -10.68 4.03
C GLY A 35 6.55 -9.62 4.35
N ALA A 36 6.19 -8.33 4.43
CA ALA A 36 7.14 -7.27 4.76
C ALA A 36 7.40 -7.19 6.28
N PRO A 37 8.67 -7.23 6.74
CA PRO A 37 9.01 -6.97 8.14
C PRO A 37 8.82 -5.49 8.50
N HIS A 38 8.76 -5.15 9.80
CA HIS A 38 8.66 -3.76 10.27
C HIS A 38 9.81 -2.87 9.76
N ASP A 39 11.00 -3.45 9.59
CA ASP A 39 12.20 -2.75 9.09
C ASP A 39 12.33 -2.82 7.56
N ALA A 40 11.26 -3.19 6.85
CA ALA A 40 11.27 -3.20 5.39
C ALA A 40 11.58 -1.81 4.84
N GLY A 41 12.50 -1.74 3.88
CA GLY A 41 12.85 -0.49 3.22
C GLY A 41 11.64 0.14 2.52
N GLU A 42 11.59 1.47 2.49
CA GLU A 42 10.47 2.23 1.92
C GLU A 42 10.21 1.87 0.44
N ASP A 43 11.25 1.60 -0.35
CA ASP A 43 11.13 1.12 -1.73
C ASP A 43 10.43 -0.25 -1.84
N ILE A 44 10.73 -1.17 -0.91
CA ILE A 44 10.08 -2.48 -0.86
C ILE A 44 8.61 -2.31 -0.52
N LEU A 45 8.30 -1.47 0.47
CA LEU A 45 6.94 -1.17 0.92
C LEU A 45 6.12 -0.50 -0.18
N ARG A 46 6.71 0.45 -0.89
CA ARG A 46 6.12 1.12 -2.05
C ARG A 46 5.86 0.15 -3.19
N SER A 47 6.81 -0.71 -3.52
CA SER A 47 6.64 -1.73 -4.55
C SER A 47 5.57 -2.75 -4.16
N ALA A 48 5.50 -3.14 -2.89
CA ALA A 48 4.45 -4.04 -2.39
C ALA A 48 3.06 -3.39 -2.50
N ALA A 49 2.93 -2.10 -2.15
CA ALA A 49 1.68 -1.37 -2.30
C ALA A 49 1.21 -1.30 -3.75
N VAL A 50 2.12 -1.01 -4.69
CA VAL A 50 1.82 -0.96 -6.13
C VAL A 50 1.36 -2.33 -6.61
N LYS A 51 2.13 -3.39 -6.32
CA LYS A 51 1.80 -4.74 -6.74
C LYS A 51 0.47 -5.24 -6.15
N THR A 52 0.18 -4.91 -4.90
CA THR A 52 -1.11 -5.25 -4.27
C THR A 52 -2.27 -4.49 -4.92
N ALA A 53 -2.08 -3.22 -5.31
CA ALA A 53 -3.10 -2.49 -6.05
C ALA A 53 -3.34 -3.13 -7.43
N GLU A 54 -2.28 -3.51 -8.14
CA GLU A 54 -2.36 -4.16 -9.46
C GLU A 54 -3.10 -5.50 -9.41
N ASP A 55 -2.84 -6.32 -8.38
CA ASP A 55 -3.54 -7.59 -8.14
C ASP A 55 -5.06 -7.39 -7.91
N ASP A 56 -5.44 -6.27 -7.30
CA ASP A 56 -6.83 -5.86 -7.10
C ASP A 56 -7.44 -5.15 -8.33
N GLY A 57 -6.65 -4.96 -9.40
CA GLY A 57 -7.09 -4.33 -10.66
C GLY A 57 -6.90 -2.81 -10.73
N TYR A 58 -6.19 -2.23 -9.76
CA TYR A 58 -5.87 -0.80 -9.70
C TYR A 58 -4.44 -0.53 -10.14
N GLN A 59 -4.25 0.61 -10.79
CA GLN A 59 -2.92 1.09 -11.15
C GLN A 59 -2.57 2.29 -10.28
N ILE A 60 -1.44 2.23 -9.60
CA ILE A 60 -0.97 3.31 -8.75
C ILE A 60 0.48 3.66 -9.03
N GLU A 61 0.76 4.95 -9.02
CA GLU A 61 2.10 5.48 -9.21
C GLU A 61 2.90 5.28 -7.93
N PRO A 62 4.09 4.64 -7.96
CA PRO A 62 4.93 4.48 -6.78
C PRO A 62 5.25 5.82 -6.11
N ALA A 63 5.39 6.90 -6.88
CA ALA A 63 5.63 8.26 -6.36
C ALA A 63 4.47 8.80 -5.48
N THR A 64 3.25 8.28 -5.65
CA THR A 64 2.05 8.64 -4.85
C THR A 64 1.89 7.78 -3.60
N VAL A 65 2.76 6.78 -3.40
CA VAL A 65 2.75 5.94 -2.21
C VAL A 65 3.51 6.61 -1.08
N THR A 66 2.78 6.90 0.00
CA THR A 66 3.33 7.46 1.23
C THR A 66 3.58 6.35 2.24
N VAL A 67 4.79 6.28 2.80
CA VAL A 67 5.13 5.35 3.87
C VAL A 67 5.02 6.05 5.21
N VAL A 68 4.14 5.54 6.08
CA VAL A 68 3.87 6.04 7.42
C VAL A 68 4.36 4.99 8.41
N ARG A 69 5.42 5.32 9.14
CA ARG A 69 6.02 4.47 10.17
C ARG A 69 5.58 4.91 11.56
#